data_AF-A0A661HRR7-F1
#
_entry.id   AF-A0A661HRR7-F1
#
_cell.length_a   1.000
_cell.length_b   1.000
_cell.length_c   1.000
_cell.angle_alpha   90.00
_cell.angle_beta   90.00
_cell.angle_gamma   90.00
#
_symmetry.space_group_name_H-M   'P 1'
#
loop_
_entity.id
_entity.type
_entity.pdbx_description
1 polymer ?
#
loop_
_entity_poly.entity_id
_entity_poly.type
_entity_poly.pdbx_seq_one_letter_code
_entity_poly.pdbx_strand_id
1 'polypeptide(L)'
;MTKVITSVLLLLSLNLFAALIDNSSNSGATEYKNGLMEHQKGNAVLASEHYTKACKSGNMPGCTNLGILYFTGDGVEENPKKAKKILTKACKNRHAKACYHLGSIYKRGADGIEKNIRKSRMFYAMGCKIGYAKSCDQYNLIREKRETIGSGAEVKDLGYTYTTEIYGG
;
A
#
# COMPACT_ATOMS: atom_id res chain seq x y z
N MET A 1 0.05 2.24 -58.96
CA MET A 1 -0.28 3.28 -57.96
C MET A 1 -0.86 2.71 -56.66
N THR A 2 -1.44 1.51 -56.64
CA THR A 2 -2.10 0.90 -55.46
C THR A 2 -1.16 0.48 -54.32
N LYS A 3 0.12 0.15 -54.62
CA LYS A 3 1.11 -0.31 -53.61
C LYS A 3 1.64 0.80 -52.68
N VAL A 4 1.56 2.07 -53.09
CA VAL A 4 2.04 3.20 -52.28
C VAL A 4 1.02 3.57 -51.21
N ILE A 5 -0.28 3.45 -51.52
CA ILE A 5 -1.37 3.81 -50.61
C ILE A 5 -1.47 2.82 -49.44
N THR A 6 -1.23 1.52 -49.68
CA THR A 6 -1.26 0.49 -48.61
C THR A 6 -0.12 0.62 -47.61
N SER A 7 1.09 1.02 -48.05
CA SER A 7 2.22 1.24 -47.13
C SER A 7 2.02 2.46 -46.23
N VAL A 8 1.41 3.54 -46.74
CA VAL A 8 1.12 4.74 -45.93
C VAL A 8 0.04 4.45 -44.88
N LEU A 9 -0.98 3.65 -45.22
CA LEU A 9 -2.02 3.24 -44.28
C LEU A 9 -1.50 2.35 -43.14
N LEU A 10 -0.53 1.47 -43.42
CA LEU A 10 0.10 0.61 -42.41
C LEU A 10 0.94 1.42 -41.42
N LEU A 11 1.69 2.42 -41.90
CA LEU A 11 2.52 3.28 -41.05
C LEU A 11 1.68 4.18 -40.14
N LEU A 12 0.53 4.67 -40.61
CA LEU A 12 -0.40 5.46 -39.81
C LEU A 12 -1.04 4.62 -38.67
N SER A 13 -1.38 3.35 -38.92
CA SER A 13 -1.98 2.50 -37.89
C SER A 13 -0.98 2.07 -36.82
N LEU A 14 0.28 1.82 -37.18
CA LEU A 14 1.37 1.54 -36.23
C LEU A 14 1.64 2.73 -35.29
N ASN A 15 1.63 3.97 -35.79
CA ASN A 15 1.81 5.17 -34.97
C ASN A 15 0.62 5.45 -34.03
N LEU A 16 -0.61 5.13 -34.45
CA LEU A 16 -1.80 5.28 -33.62
C LEU A 16 -1.81 4.27 -32.46
N PHE A 17 -1.29 3.05 -32.68
CA PHE A 17 -1.12 2.04 -31.64
C PHE A 17 -0.01 2.39 -30.64
N ALA A 18 1.12 2.95 -31.08
CA ALA A 18 2.19 3.39 -30.17
C ALA A 18 1.73 4.54 -29.25
N ALA A 19 0.97 5.52 -29.77
CA ALA A 19 0.41 6.61 -28.97
C ALA A 19 -0.60 6.16 -27.89
N LEU A 20 -1.27 5.01 -28.10
CA LEU A 20 -2.15 4.39 -27.10
C LEU A 20 -1.39 3.61 -26.02
N ILE A 21 -0.13 3.25 -26.26
CA ILE A 21 0.70 2.44 -25.34
C ILE A 21 1.57 3.35 -24.44
N ASP A 22 1.96 4.55 -24.88
CA ASP A 22 2.96 5.37 -24.17
C ASP A 22 2.42 6.42 -23.17
N ASN A 23 1.10 6.63 -23.03
CA ASN A 23 0.57 7.70 -22.15
C ASN A 23 0.05 7.22 -20.77
N SER A 24 0.04 5.91 -20.50
CA SER A 24 -0.54 5.35 -19.26
C SER A 24 0.50 5.04 -18.18
N SER A 25 1.68 4.55 -18.58
CA SER A 25 2.73 4.05 -17.66
C SER A 25 3.41 5.14 -16.83
N ASN A 26 3.44 6.39 -17.32
CA ASN A 26 4.02 7.53 -16.59
C ASN A 26 3.01 8.35 -15.76
N SER A 27 1.71 8.04 -15.84
CA SER A 27 0.69 8.80 -15.10
C SER A 27 0.81 8.61 -13.58
N GLY A 28 0.94 7.36 -13.11
CA GLY A 28 0.87 7.05 -11.67
C GLY A 28 2.03 7.60 -10.84
N ALA A 29 3.24 7.59 -11.39
CA ALA A 29 4.42 8.15 -10.73
C ALA A 29 4.38 9.69 -10.70
N THR A 30 3.90 10.32 -11.77
CA THR A 30 3.73 11.77 -11.86
C THR A 30 2.68 12.25 -10.86
N GLU A 31 1.53 11.59 -10.82
CA GLU A 31 0.46 11.88 -9.86
C GLU A 31 0.93 11.68 -8.42
N TYR A 32 1.75 10.66 -8.14
CA TYR A 32 2.35 10.50 -6.81
C TYR A 32 3.26 11.68 -6.42
N LYS A 33 4.12 12.14 -7.33
CA LYS A 33 4.98 13.32 -7.10
C LYS A 33 4.16 14.59 -6.88
N ASN A 34 3.12 14.82 -7.69
CA ASN A 34 2.22 15.94 -7.52
C ASN A 34 1.51 15.90 -6.16
N GLY A 35 1.03 14.72 -5.74
CA GLY A 35 0.44 14.54 -4.43
C GLY A 35 1.42 14.83 -3.28
N LEU A 36 2.71 14.44 -3.41
CA LEU A 36 3.75 14.82 -2.44
C LEU A 36 3.96 16.34 -2.39
N MET A 37 4.02 17.02 -3.55
CA MET A 37 4.20 18.47 -3.60
C MET A 37 3.04 19.21 -2.95
N GLU A 38 1.80 18.82 -3.24
CA GLU A 38 0.62 19.44 -2.63
C GLU A 38 0.54 19.15 -1.12
N HIS A 39 0.88 17.93 -0.69
CA HIS A 39 0.95 17.61 0.74
C HIS A 39 2.02 18.46 1.45
N GLN A 40 3.18 18.69 0.82
CA GLN A 40 4.24 19.55 1.36
C GLN A 40 3.81 21.03 1.46
N LYS A 41 2.95 21.49 0.56
CA LYS A 41 2.35 22.84 0.64
C LYS A 41 1.23 22.94 1.68
N GLY A 42 0.83 21.84 2.32
CA GLY A 42 -0.31 21.78 3.23
C GLY A 42 -1.67 21.60 2.54
N ASN A 43 -1.69 21.40 1.22
CA ASN A 43 -2.91 21.21 0.43
C ASN A 43 -3.36 19.74 0.44
N ALA A 44 -3.78 19.25 1.60
CA ALA A 44 -4.12 17.83 1.77
C ALA A 44 -5.28 17.36 0.87
N VAL A 45 -6.25 18.23 0.56
CA VAL A 45 -7.35 17.94 -0.37
C VAL A 45 -6.80 17.61 -1.76
N LEU A 46 -5.99 18.49 -2.34
CA LEU A 46 -5.36 18.27 -3.66
C LEU A 46 -4.39 17.08 -3.63
N ALA A 47 -3.66 16.89 -2.53
CA ALA A 47 -2.81 15.71 -2.36
C ALA A 47 -3.62 14.42 -2.45
N SER A 48 -4.82 14.38 -1.83
CA SER A 48 -5.70 13.21 -1.86
C SER A 48 -6.20 12.87 -3.26
N GLU A 49 -6.46 13.88 -4.09
CA GLU A 49 -6.88 13.71 -5.48
C GLU A 49 -5.76 13.09 -6.32
N HIS A 50 -4.55 13.65 -6.21
CA HIS A 50 -3.34 13.14 -6.86
C HIS A 50 -3.02 11.71 -6.40
N TYR A 51 -3.05 11.43 -5.10
CA TYR A 51 -2.85 10.07 -4.60
C TYR A 51 -3.95 9.10 -5.03
N THR A 52 -5.18 9.57 -5.23
CA THR A 52 -6.27 8.77 -5.80
C THR A 52 -5.95 8.37 -7.23
N LYS A 53 -5.51 9.31 -8.07
CA LYS A 53 -5.09 9.02 -9.46
C LYS A 53 -3.90 8.05 -9.48
N ALA A 54 -2.86 8.33 -8.67
CA ALA A 54 -1.69 7.47 -8.54
C ALA A 54 -2.07 6.04 -8.13
N CYS A 55 -2.94 5.88 -7.12
CA CYS A 55 -3.37 4.57 -6.65
C CYS A 55 -4.22 3.79 -7.67
N LYS A 56 -5.05 4.50 -8.46
CA LYS A 56 -5.81 3.90 -9.57
C LYS A 56 -4.88 3.39 -10.66
N SER A 57 -3.78 4.11 -10.96
CA SER A 57 -2.72 3.69 -11.88
C SER A 57 -1.75 2.64 -11.31
N GLY A 58 -2.04 2.05 -10.14
CA GLY A 58 -1.20 1.00 -9.54
C GLY A 58 0.01 1.48 -8.75
N ASN A 59 0.17 2.78 -8.50
CA ASN A 59 1.25 3.29 -7.66
C ASN A 59 0.97 3.00 -6.17
N MET A 60 1.69 2.03 -5.58
CA MET A 60 1.49 1.62 -4.18
C MET A 60 1.92 2.66 -3.14
N PRO A 61 2.98 3.47 -3.35
CA PRO A 61 3.24 4.64 -2.50
C PRO A 61 2.04 5.60 -2.44
N GLY A 62 1.45 5.94 -3.59
CA GLY A 62 0.24 6.76 -3.69
C GLY A 62 -0.96 6.12 -2.97
N CYS A 63 -1.20 4.82 -3.17
CA CYS A 63 -2.22 4.10 -2.39
C CYS A 63 -1.95 4.20 -0.87
N THR A 64 -0.69 4.08 -0.45
CA THR A 64 -0.33 4.12 0.96
C THR A 64 -0.62 5.48 1.57
N ASN A 65 -0.21 6.57 0.91
CA ASN A 65 -0.48 7.91 1.39
C ASN A 65 -1.99 8.21 1.39
N LEU A 66 -2.72 7.82 0.34
CA LEU A 66 -4.19 7.95 0.32
C LEU A 66 -4.84 7.20 1.48
N GLY A 67 -4.37 5.99 1.78
CA GLY A 67 -4.86 5.20 2.91
C GLY A 67 -4.59 5.86 4.26
N ILE A 68 -3.46 6.57 4.40
CA ILE A 68 -3.13 7.35 5.60
C ILE A 68 -4.05 8.58 5.72
N LEU A 69 -4.31 9.30 4.64
CA LEU A 69 -5.24 10.45 4.64
C LEU A 69 -6.64 10.03 5.08
N TYR A 70 -7.21 8.96 4.49
CA TYR A 70 -8.49 8.41 4.95
C TYR A 70 -8.45 7.90 6.39
N PHE A 71 -7.31 7.48 6.92
CA PHE A 71 -7.21 7.03 8.30
C PHE A 71 -7.15 8.19 9.30
N THR A 72 -6.65 9.36 8.87
CA THR A 72 -6.41 10.52 9.74
C THR A 72 -7.44 11.63 9.56
N GLY A 73 -8.23 11.59 8.49
CA GLY A 73 -9.14 12.68 8.12
C GLY A 73 -8.43 13.89 7.51
N ASP A 74 -7.16 13.76 7.12
CA ASP A 74 -6.38 14.86 6.55
C ASP A 74 -6.74 15.08 5.07
N GLY A 75 -7.38 16.21 4.77
CA GLY A 75 -7.82 16.58 3.42
C GLY A 75 -8.96 15.74 2.83
N VAL A 76 -9.47 14.75 3.58
CA VAL A 76 -10.62 13.91 3.22
C VAL A 76 -11.40 13.56 4.49
N GLU A 77 -12.68 13.26 4.38
CA GLU A 77 -13.44 12.73 5.52
C GLU A 77 -12.81 11.43 6.04
N GLU A 78 -12.62 11.35 7.36
CA GLU A 78 -12.05 10.17 8.00
C GLU A 78 -12.89 8.93 7.69
N ASN A 79 -12.24 7.89 7.19
CA ASN A 79 -12.88 6.64 6.83
C ASN A 79 -11.93 5.46 7.06
N PRO A 80 -11.88 4.92 8.30
CA PRO A 80 -10.98 3.82 8.64
C PRO A 80 -11.21 2.56 7.80
N LYS A 81 -12.47 2.27 7.43
CA LYS A 81 -12.81 1.12 6.59
C LYS A 81 -12.22 1.24 5.18
N LYS A 82 -12.29 2.43 4.59
CA LYS A 82 -11.69 2.73 3.28
C LYS A 82 -10.16 2.71 3.34
N ALA A 83 -9.58 3.33 4.37
CA ALA A 83 -8.14 3.27 4.65
C ALA A 83 -7.65 1.82 4.73
N LYS A 84 -8.31 0.97 5.53
CA LYS A 84 -8.01 -0.46 5.66
C LYS A 84 -8.00 -1.16 4.31
N LYS A 85 -9.01 -0.94 3.46
CA LYS A 85 -9.11 -1.56 2.12
C LYS A 85 -7.91 -1.15 1.24
N ILE A 86 -7.60 0.14 1.18
CA ILE A 86 -6.51 0.68 0.36
C ILE A 86 -5.14 0.19 0.86
N LEU A 87 -4.89 0.26 2.17
CA LEU A 87 -3.65 -0.21 2.79
C LEU A 87 -3.48 -1.73 2.65
N THR A 88 -4.57 -2.50 2.69
CA THR A 88 -4.52 -3.94 2.41
C THR A 88 -4.06 -4.20 0.98
N LYS A 89 -4.58 -3.47 -0.01
CA LYS A 89 -4.12 -3.57 -1.41
C LYS A 89 -2.63 -3.27 -1.51
N ALA A 90 -2.16 -2.16 -0.92
CA ALA A 90 -0.76 -1.77 -0.97
C ALA A 90 0.18 -2.75 -0.25
N CYS A 91 -0.22 -3.26 0.92
CA CYS A 91 0.55 -4.26 1.65
C CYS A 91 0.64 -5.60 0.90
N LYS A 92 -0.46 -6.07 0.30
CA LYS A 92 -0.45 -7.28 -0.56
C LYS A 92 0.46 -7.14 -1.77
N ASN A 93 0.65 -5.92 -2.28
CA ASN A 93 1.62 -5.59 -3.33
C ASN A 93 2.99 -5.22 -2.76
N ARG A 94 3.35 -5.77 -1.60
CA ARG A 94 4.67 -5.65 -0.95
C ARG A 94 5.10 -4.23 -0.57
N HIS A 95 4.18 -3.26 -0.45
CA HIS A 95 4.55 -1.95 0.05
C HIS A 95 4.66 -1.95 1.58
N ALA A 96 5.90 -1.98 2.09
CA ALA A 96 6.17 -2.28 3.50
C ALA A 96 5.60 -1.25 4.49
N LYS A 97 5.59 0.05 4.12
CA LYS A 97 4.94 1.12 4.92
C LYS A 97 3.42 0.91 5.01
N ALA A 98 2.78 0.34 3.98
CA ALA A 98 1.35 0.04 4.06
C ALA A 98 1.05 -1.07 5.07
N CYS A 99 1.89 -2.10 5.11
CA CYS A 99 1.78 -3.18 6.10
C CYS A 99 1.93 -2.66 7.53
N TYR A 100 2.87 -1.73 7.76
CA TYR A 100 3.01 -1.04 9.04
C TYR A 100 1.72 -0.32 9.47
N HIS A 101 1.15 0.50 8.61
CA HIS A 101 -0.05 1.26 8.95
C HIS A 101 -1.26 0.34 9.15
N LEU A 102 -1.39 -0.72 8.34
CA LEU A 102 -2.44 -1.72 8.54
C LEU A 102 -2.28 -2.47 9.87
N GLY A 103 -1.05 -2.82 10.25
CA GLY A 103 -0.73 -3.35 11.57
C GLY A 103 -1.13 -2.39 12.69
N SER A 104 -0.89 -1.09 12.50
CA SER A 104 -1.26 -0.03 13.46
C SER A 104 -2.76 0.17 13.60
N ILE A 105 -3.52 0.05 12.51
CA ILE A 105 -4.99 0.09 12.53
C ILE A 105 -5.52 -1.06 13.39
N TYR A 106 -5.09 -2.29 13.14
CA TYR A 106 -5.55 -3.43 13.96
C TYR A 106 -5.02 -3.40 15.41
N LYS A 107 -3.86 -2.78 15.66
CA LYS A 107 -3.32 -2.64 17.03
C LYS A 107 -4.22 -1.80 17.92
N ARG A 108 -4.75 -0.70 17.36
CA ARG A 108 -5.57 0.28 18.10
C ARG A 108 -7.07 0.01 17.98
N GLY A 109 -7.51 -0.55 16.86
CA GLY A 109 -8.90 -0.46 16.45
C GLY A 109 -9.21 0.92 15.85
N ALA A 110 -10.37 1.04 15.23
CA ALA A 110 -10.97 2.28 14.73
C ALA A 110 -12.47 2.03 14.50
N ASP A 111 -13.22 3.05 14.08
CA ASP A 111 -14.65 2.90 13.82
C ASP A 111 -14.95 1.81 12.79
N GLY A 112 -15.67 0.78 13.26
CA GLY A 112 -15.99 -0.42 12.50
C GLY A 112 -14.77 -1.30 12.13
N ILE A 113 -13.66 -1.17 12.87
CA ILE A 113 -12.50 -2.07 12.83
C ILE A 113 -12.10 -2.41 14.27
N GLU A 114 -12.46 -3.61 14.70
CA GLU A 114 -12.07 -4.10 16.02
C GLU A 114 -10.55 -4.22 16.18
N LYS A 115 -10.08 -3.90 17.38
CA LYS A 115 -8.71 -4.18 17.81
C LYS A 115 -8.44 -5.68 17.69
N ASN A 116 -7.36 -6.03 17.00
CA ASN A 116 -6.95 -7.42 16.79
C ASN A 116 -5.42 -7.54 16.79
N ILE A 117 -4.85 -7.92 17.93
CA ILE A 117 -3.40 -8.03 18.11
C ILE A 117 -2.79 -9.11 17.20
N ARG A 118 -3.50 -10.21 16.93
CA ARG A 118 -3.02 -11.26 16.02
C ARG A 118 -2.84 -10.74 14.59
N LYS A 119 -3.86 -10.07 14.04
CA LYS A 119 -3.78 -9.42 12.72
C LYS A 119 -2.72 -8.31 12.69
N SER A 120 -2.63 -7.53 13.76
CA SER A 120 -1.63 -6.48 13.90
C SER A 120 -0.20 -7.05 13.78
N ARG A 121 0.12 -8.07 14.58
CA ARG A 121 1.41 -8.78 14.55
C ARG A 121 1.71 -9.35 13.17
N MET A 122 0.73 -9.96 12.52
CA MET A 122 0.88 -10.51 11.17
C MET A 122 1.28 -9.43 10.15
N PHE A 123 0.61 -8.27 10.12
CA PHE A 123 0.96 -7.21 9.19
C PHE A 123 2.30 -6.53 9.52
N TYR A 124 2.65 -6.41 10.80
CA TYR A 124 4.00 -5.96 11.17
C TYR A 124 5.08 -6.96 10.75
N ALA A 125 4.87 -8.27 10.92
CA ALA A 125 5.79 -9.30 10.44
C ALA A 125 5.99 -9.19 8.91
N MET A 126 4.91 -9.00 8.15
CA MET A 126 4.98 -8.77 6.70
C MET A 126 5.80 -7.53 6.36
N GLY A 127 5.54 -6.38 7.01
CA GLY A 127 6.30 -5.16 6.78
C GLY A 127 7.78 -5.31 7.16
N CYS A 128 8.08 -6.04 8.23
CA CYS A 128 9.44 -6.33 8.66
C CYS A 128 10.18 -7.21 7.64
N LYS A 129 9.54 -8.29 7.16
CA LYS A 129 10.11 -9.19 6.14
C LYS A 129 10.45 -8.47 4.83
N ILE A 130 9.77 -7.36 4.52
CA ILE A 130 10.02 -6.54 3.32
C ILE A 130 10.97 -5.36 3.63
N GLY A 131 11.57 -5.31 4.83
CA GLY A 131 12.64 -4.37 5.17
C GLY A 131 12.20 -3.05 5.80
N TYR A 132 10.97 -2.94 6.34
CA TYR A 132 10.56 -1.74 7.05
C TYR A 132 10.89 -1.84 8.55
N ALA A 133 11.98 -1.19 8.97
CA ALA A 133 12.50 -1.25 10.35
C ALA A 133 11.43 -1.00 11.42
N LYS A 134 10.60 0.04 11.25
CA LYS A 134 9.50 0.34 12.19
C LYS A 134 8.50 -0.81 12.35
N SER A 135 8.31 -1.62 11.31
CA SER A 135 7.49 -2.84 11.41
C SER A 135 8.18 -3.94 12.19
N CYS A 136 9.50 -4.09 12.06
CA CYS A 136 10.28 -5.03 12.88
C CYS A 136 10.19 -4.67 14.36
N ASP A 137 10.35 -3.39 14.69
CA ASP A 137 10.24 -2.89 16.07
C ASP A 137 8.87 -3.25 16.65
N GLN A 138 7.78 -2.96 15.93
CA GLN A 138 6.43 -3.28 16.41
C GLN A 138 6.16 -4.79 16.48
N TYR A 139 6.71 -5.58 15.56
CA TYR A 139 6.61 -7.03 15.60
C TYR A 139 7.29 -7.61 16.85
N ASN A 140 8.51 -7.17 17.15
CA ASN A 140 9.29 -7.61 18.32
C ASN A 140 8.61 -7.19 19.63
N LEU A 141 8.14 -5.93 19.72
CA LEU A 141 7.42 -5.43 20.89
C LEU A 141 6.15 -6.23 21.21
N ILE A 142 5.43 -6.73 20.20
CA ILE A 142 4.24 -7.57 20.42
C ILE A 142 4.64 -9.00 20.81
N ARG A 143 5.76 -9.51 20.29
CA ARG A 143 6.27 -10.84 20.64
C ARG A 143 6.70 -10.90 22.11
N GLU A 144 7.51 -9.95 22.56
CA GLU A 144 8.00 -9.86 23.95
C GLU A 144 6.86 -9.82 24.96
N LYS A 145 5.83 -8.99 24.70
CA LYS A 145 4.64 -8.91 25.57
C LYS A 145 3.87 -10.22 25.70
N ARG A 146 3.96 -11.11 24.71
CA ARG A 146 3.31 -12.43 24.77
C ARG A 146 4.13 -13.41 25.59
N GLU A 147 5.46 -13.33 25.54
CA GLU A 147 6.36 -14.18 26.32
C GLU A 147 6.31 -13.85 27.82
N THR A 148 6.03 -12.59 28.18
CA THR A 148 5.83 -12.17 29.57
C THR A 148 4.49 -12.55 30.19
N ILE A 149 3.51 -12.99 29.38
CA ILE A 149 2.17 -13.42 29.83
C ILE A 149 2.08 -14.92 29.55
N GLY A 150 2.54 -15.74 30.49
CA GLY A 150 2.68 -17.21 30.39
C GLY A 150 1.71 -17.88 29.42
N SER A 151 2.22 -18.31 28.27
CA SER A 151 1.42 -18.79 27.14
C SER A 151 0.97 -20.24 27.31
N GLY A 152 -0.22 -20.44 27.88
CA GLY A 152 -0.94 -21.72 27.88
C GLY A 152 -1.85 -21.93 26.65
N ALA A 153 -1.51 -21.39 25.47
CA ALA A 153 -2.32 -21.57 24.26
C ALA A 153 -1.45 -21.86 23.04
N GLU A 154 -1.46 -23.13 22.65
CA GLU A 154 -1.05 -23.66 21.33
C GLU A 154 -1.75 -22.84 20.22
N VAL A 155 -1.00 -22.28 19.28
CA VAL A 155 -1.59 -21.58 18.12
C VAL A 155 -1.23 -22.36 16.86
N LYS A 156 -2.17 -23.21 16.41
CA LYS A 156 -2.17 -23.76 15.05
C LYS A 156 -2.46 -22.62 14.08
N ASP A 157 -1.45 -22.28 13.28
CA ASP A 157 -1.45 -21.07 12.47
C ASP A 157 -2.31 -21.23 11.20
N LEU A 158 -3.18 -20.24 10.95
CA LEU A 158 -4.25 -20.24 9.95
C LEU A 158 -3.76 -20.07 8.50
N GLY A 159 -3.03 -21.05 7.97
CA GLY A 159 -2.86 -21.23 6.52
C GLY A 159 -1.88 -20.26 5.83
N TYR A 160 -1.00 -19.60 6.58
CA TYR A 160 0.19 -18.95 6.04
C TYR A 160 1.42 -19.51 6.73
N THR A 161 2.22 -20.29 6.02
CA THR A 161 3.53 -20.74 6.49
C THR A 161 4.49 -19.56 6.43
N TYR A 162 4.77 -18.95 7.58
CA TYR A 162 5.96 -18.11 7.75
C TYR A 162 7.05 -19.03 8.30
N THR A 163 8.05 -19.34 7.49
CA THR A 163 9.29 -19.91 8.02
C THR A 163 9.86 -18.87 8.99
N THR A 164 9.88 -19.21 10.27
CA THR A 164 10.76 -18.55 11.22
C THR A 164 12.17 -18.98 10.83
N GLU A 165 12.74 -18.34 9.82
CA GLU A 165 14.18 -18.28 9.70
C GLU A 165 14.66 -17.46 10.89
N ILE A 166 15.05 -18.21 11.90
CA ILE A 166 15.85 -17.79 13.02
C ILE A 166 17.07 -17.13 12.39
N TYR A 167 17.09 -15.81 12.29
CA TYR A 167 18.34 -15.07 12.17
C TYR A 167 19.02 -15.17 13.53
N GLY A 168 19.60 -16.34 13.79
CA GLY A 168 20.63 -16.53 14.80
C GLY A 168 21.95 -16.05 14.21
N GLY A 169 22.64 -15.19 14.94
CA GLY A 169 24.07 -14.95 14.73
C GLY A 169 24.92 -16.12 15.21
#